data_AF-A0A955P5M4-F1
#
_entry.id   AF-A0A955P5M4-F1
#
_cell.length_a   1.000
_cell.length_b   1.000
_cell.length_c   1.000
_cell.angle_alpha   90.00
_cell.angle_beta   90.00
_cell.angle_gamma   90.00
#
_symmetry.space_group_name_H-M   'P 1'
#
loop_
_entity.id
_entity.type
_entity.pdbx_description
1 polymer ?
#
loop_
_entity_poly.entity_id
_entity_poly.type
_entity_poly.pdbx_seq_one_letter_code
_entity_poly.pdbx_strand_id
1 'polypeptide(L)'
;MNDSTSKKKRRRRRGGSRRKGKSDKAQTPETTAKAPQTKESGGSSKGRGASQKKGGRSGRRDDSRAKGNKAPAAESFADMVAAYPPEYSRLPEFIKQCRHQRGKEDEFTEDEFFYFITTSIETLTEDKLDELYFSKYAEPLKEIRLREGLEEDHFWKPDDPSMPEDYRQLLDEFRTEKREILAKMFQNFGESELGEMVVDRHSEYLEQREKGKADFYSRHKFEAV
;
A
#
# COMPACT_ATOMS: atom_id res chain seq x y z
N MET A 1 -22.70 66.61 -27.24
CA MET A 1 -23.95 66.81 -28.01
C MET A 1 -24.47 65.44 -28.40
N ASN A 2 -25.73 65.17 -28.02
CA ASN A 2 -26.63 64.03 -28.33
C ASN A 2 -26.17 62.66 -27.78
N ASP A 3 -26.70 62.09 -26.70
CA ASP A 3 -28.06 61.99 -26.10
C ASP A 3 -28.98 60.93 -26.73
N SER A 4 -29.49 60.06 -25.83
CA SER A 4 -30.71 59.25 -25.86
C SER A 4 -30.76 58.00 -26.78
N THR A 5 -31.09 56.80 -26.27
CA THR A 5 -32.40 56.51 -25.66
C THR A 5 -32.41 55.34 -24.67
N SER A 6 -33.17 55.57 -23.59
CA SER A 6 -33.63 54.62 -22.56
C SER A 6 -34.77 53.70 -23.01
N LYS A 7 -34.93 52.54 -22.35
CA LYS A 7 -36.13 52.09 -21.57
C LYS A 7 -36.06 50.56 -21.30
N LYS A 8 -35.95 50.06 -20.06
CA LYS A 8 -36.95 49.97 -18.97
C LYS A 8 -37.97 48.83 -19.15
N LYS A 9 -37.85 47.73 -18.38
CA LYS A 9 -39.00 47.12 -17.68
C LYS A 9 -38.66 46.11 -16.57
N ARG A 10 -39.24 46.39 -15.39
CA ARG A 10 -39.35 45.61 -14.14
C ARG A 10 -40.27 44.39 -14.26
N ARG A 11 -40.05 43.37 -13.41
CA ARG A 11 -41.05 42.65 -12.56
C ARG A 11 -40.31 41.55 -11.75
N ARG A 12 -40.08 41.66 -10.44
CA ARG A 12 -40.92 41.33 -9.25
C ARG A 12 -41.52 39.92 -9.20
N ARG A 13 -41.08 39.10 -8.22
CA ARG A 13 -41.84 38.41 -7.11
C ARG A 13 -40.94 37.31 -6.49
N ARG A 14 -40.58 37.32 -5.19
CA ARG A 14 -41.30 37.03 -3.92
C ARG A 14 -41.55 35.54 -3.63
N GLY A 15 -41.04 35.08 -2.47
CA GLY A 15 -41.59 34.02 -1.61
C GLY A 15 -40.98 32.63 -1.84
N GLY A 16 -40.61 31.84 -0.83
CA GLY A 16 -40.91 31.95 0.59
C GLY A 16 -40.12 30.94 1.42
N SER A 17 -39.84 31.38 2.65
CA SER A 17 -39.39 30.60 3.80
C SER A 17 -40.55 29.79 4.37
N ARG A 18 -40.31 28.53 4.75
CA ARG A 18 -41.00 27.88 5.89
C ARG A 18 -40.29 26.63 6.38
N ARG A 19 -39.73 26.77 7.59
CA ARG A 19 -39.35 25.72 8.53
C ARG A 19 -40.57 24.90 8.98
N LYS A 20 -40.38 23.59 9.14
CA LYS A 20 -40.99 22.61 10.07
C LYS A 20 -40.14 21.35 9.86
N GLY A 21 -39.40 20.78 10.80
CA GLY A 21 -39.65 20.59 12.23
C GLY A 21 -39.89 19.10 12.44
N LYS A 22 -38.94 18.37 13.05
CA LYS A 22 -39.21 17.26 13.97
C LYS A 22 -37.90 16.71 14.56
N SER A 23 -37.77 16.98 15.85
CA SER A 23 -36.97 16.24 16.82
C SER A 23 -37.65 14.92 17.16
N ASP A 24 -36.85 13.90 17.43
CA ASP A 24 -37.07 12.68 18.23
C ASP A 24 -36.08 11.63 17.68
N LYS A 25 -35.34 10.78 18.40
CA LYS A 25 -35.13 10.50 19.82
C LYS A 25 -33.99 9.45 19.86
N ALA A 26 -33.21 9.48 20.93
CA ALA A 26 -32.03 8.64 21.20
C ALA A 26 -32.19 7.12 21.00
N GLN A 27 -31.09 6.42 20.64
CA GLN A 27 -30.58 5.23 21.35
C GLN A 27 -29.26 4.71 20.72
N THR A 28 -28.17 4.80 21.48
CA THR A 28 -27.05 3.84 21.54
C THR A 28 -27.01 3.34 23.00
N PRO A 29 -26.16 2.37 23.42
CA PRO A 29 -25.16 1.59 22.68
C PRO A 29 -25.23 0.07 22.97
N GLU A 30 -24.46 -0.77 22.27
CA GLU A 30 -23.73 -1.85 22.94
C GLU A 30 -22.52 -2.34 22.13
N THR A 31 -21.36 -2.14 22.73
CA THR A 31 -20.03 -2.63 22.38
C THR A 31 -19.81 -4.00 23.01
N THR A 32 -19.22 -4.97 22.30
CA THR A 32 -18.30 -5.92 22.95
C THR A 32 -17.30 -6.51 21.96
N ALA A 33 -16.05 -6.08 22.10
CA ALA A 33 -14.87 -6.72 21.54
C ALA A 33 -14.48 -7.95 22.39
N LYS A 34 -14.00 -9.03 21.77
CA LYS A 34 -13.30 -10.11 22.49
C LYS A 34 -12.38 -10.94 21.58
N ALA A 35 -11.08 -10.82 21.80
CA ALA A 35 -10.02 -11.82 21.65
C ALA A 35 -8.82 -11.33 22.50
N PRO A 36 -7.79 -12.14 22.86
CA PRO A 36 -7.52 -13.55 22.54
C PRO A 36 -7.13 -14.40 23.79
N GLN A 37 -6.91 -15.70 23.61
CA GLN A 37 -6.16 -16.54 24.57
C GLN A 37 -5.03 -17.28 23.86
N THR A 38 -3.80 -16.96 24.26
CA THR A 38 -2.58 -17.75 24.04
C THR A 38 -2.46 -18.80 25.15
N LYS A 39 -2.03 -20.02 24.80
CA LYS A 39 -1.60 -21.04 25.77
C LYS A 39 -0.17 -21.50 25.46
N GLU A 40 0.69 -21.06 26.36
CA GLU A 40 1.81 -21.72 27.02
C GLU A 40 2.47 -22.96 26.42
N SER A 41 3.79 -22.84 26.41
CA SER A 41 4.82 -23.85 26.30
C SER A 41 5.13 -24.55 27.64
N GLY A 42 5.50 -25.82 27.55
CA GLY A 42 6.17 -26.63 28.57
C GLY A 42 6.48 -27.99 27.95
N GLY A 43 7.62 -28.65 28.12
CA GLY A 43 8.82 -28.46 28.92
C GLY A 43 9.48 -29.84 29.06
N SER A 44 10.82 -29.89 29.11
CA SER A 44 11.66 -30.98 29.69
C SER A 44 11.59 -32.40 29.07
N SER A 45 12.61 -33.27 29.08
CA SER A 45 13.94 -33.30 29.71
C SER A 45 14.77 -34.51 29.21
N LYS A 46 16.11 -34.36 29.24
CA LYS A 46 17.22 -35.31 29.55
C LYS A 46 17.14 -36.81 29.17
N GLY A 47 18.23 -37.27 28.54
CA GLY A 47 18.74 -38.64 28.67
C GLY A 47 20.21 -38.77 28.21
N ARG A 48 21.12 -39.06 29.14
CA ARG A 48 22.56 -39.37 28.90
C ARG A 48 22.73 -40.88 28.66
N GLY A 49 23.73 -41.27 27.88
CA GLY A 49 24.25 -42.65 27.86
C GLY A 49 25.48 -42.81 26.96
N ALA A 50 26.62 -43.15 27.55
CA ALA A 50 27.90 -43.39 26.88
C ALA A 50 28.16 -44.89 26.65
N SER A 51 28.88 -45.27 25.59
CA SER A 51 29.99 -46.25 25.64
C SER A 51 30.56 -46.62 24.27
N GLN A 52 31.87 -46.89 24.28
CA GLN A 52 32.76 -47.27 23.18
C GLN A 52 32.50 -48.67 22.60
N LYS A 53 32.89 -48.91 21.33
CA LYS A 53 33.78 -50.04 20.94
C LYS A 53 34.24 -49.97 19.48
N LYS A 54 35.53 -50.25 19.27
CA LYS A 54 36.19 -50.55 17.98
C LYS A 54 35.80 -51.95 17.48
N GLY A 55 35.80 -52.13 16.16
CA GLY A 55 35.88 -53.44 15.50
C GLY A 55 35.50 -53.34 14.02
N GLY A 56 36.45 -53.56 13.11
CA GLY A 56 36.22 -53.47 11.67
C GLY A 56 35.72 -54.77 11.04
N ARG A 57 35.13 -54.66 9.84
CA ARG A 57 35.36 -55.56 8.69
C ARG A 57 34.58 -55.08 7.46
N SER A 58 35.19 -55.35 6.31
CA SER A 58 34.71 -55.12 4.95
C SER A 58 33.29 -55.61 4.68
N GLY A 59 32.55 -54.86 3.86
CA GLY A 59 31.32 -55.38 3.27
C GLY A 59 30.62 -54.39 2.34
N ARG A 60 30.87 -54.58 1.05
CA ARG A 60 29.94 -54.41 -0.10
C ARG A 60 29.26 -53.05 -0.33
N ARG A 61 29.40 -52.62 -1.57
CA ARG A 61 28.68 -51.55 -2.26
C ARG A 61 27.18 -51.65 -2.01
N ASP A 62 26.61 -50.57 -1.50
CA ASP A 62 25.22 -50.21 -1.75
C ASP A 62 25.21 -48.83 -2.38
N ASP A 63 25.07 -48.83 -3.70
CA ASP A 63 24.74 -47.67 -4.53
C ASP A 63 23.30 -47.21 -4.22
N SER A 64 23.10 -46.69 -3.02
CA SER A 64 21.90 -45.93 -2.68
C SER A 64 22.25 -44.46 -2.77
N ARG A 65 22.38 -43.98 -4.01
CA ARG A 65 22.39 -42.56 -4.35
C ARG A 65 21.14 -41.95 -3.74
N ALA A 66 21.27 -41.42 -2.52
CA ALA A 66 20.26 -40.58 -1.90
C ALA A 66 19.88 -39.55 -2.96
N LYS A 67 18.66 -39.67 -3.48
CA LYS A 67 18.01 -38.61 -4.23
C LYS A 67 18.07 -37.43 -3.29
N GLY A 68 19.03 -36.54 -3.53
CA GLY A 68 19.10 -35.30 -2.81
C GLY A 68 17.70 -34.70 -2.84
N ASN A 69 17.22 -34.27 -1.69
CA ASN A 69 16.25 -33.19 -1.67
C ASN A 69 16.91 -32.07 -2.47
N LYS A 70 16.64 -32.04 -3.78
CA LYS A 70 16.87 -30.84 -4.57
C LYS A 70 16.06 -29.80 -3.82
N ALA A 71 16.76 -28.81 -3.27
CA ALA A 71 16.12 -27.56 -2.95
C ALA A 71 15.21 -27.20 -4.12
N PRO A 72 13.99 -26.68 -3.88
CA PRO A 72 13.14 -26.24 -4.97
C PRO A 72 13.99 -25.41 -5.92
N ALA A 73 13.93 -25.74 -7.22
CA ALA A 73 14.70 -25.00 -8.22
C ALA A 73 14.46 -23.52 -7.98
N ALA A 74 15.53 -22.72 -7.93
CA ALA A 74 15.40 -21.28 -7.82
C ALA A 74 14.45 -20.83 -8.93
N GLU A 75 13.28 -20.34 -8.55
CA GLU A 75 12.27 -19.84 -9.47
C GLU A 75 12.92 -18.75 -10.32
N SER A 76 12.75 -18.83 -11.64
CA SER A 76 13.36 -17.85 -12.52
C SER A 76 12.71 -16.48 -12.30
N PHE A 77 13.41 -15.39 -12.62
CA PHE A 77 12.82 -14.06 -12.51
C PHE A 77 11.58 -13.91 -13.39
N ALA A 78 11.60 -14.49 -14.59
CA ALA A 78 10.44 -14.55 -15.49
C ALA A 78 9.23 -15.26 -14.85
N ASP A 79 9.44 -16.35 -14.10
CA ASP A 79 8.35 -17.02 -13.38
C ASP A 79 7.77 -16.13 -12.28
N MET A 80 8.62 -15.38 -11.56
CA MET A 80 8.16 -14.43 -10.54
C MET A 80 7.35 -13.28 -11.14
N VAL A 81 7.73 -12.78 -12.32
CA VAL A 81 6.99 -11.73 -13.04
C VAL A 81 5.69 -12.27 -13.65
N ALA A 82 5.67 -13.51 -14.13
CA ALA A 82 4.45 -14.15 -14.61
C ALA A 82 3.38 -14.30 -13.51
N ALA A 83 3.83 -14.46 -12.25
CA ALA A 83 2.98 -14.51 -11.07
C ALA A 83 2.75 -13.11 -10.43
N TYR A 84 3.04 -12.01 -11.15
CA TYR A 84 2.94 -10.67 -10.59
C TYR A 84 1.48 -10.21 -10.42
N PRO A 85 1.10 -9.58 -9.29
CA PRO A 85 1.96 -9.28 -8.13
C PRO A 85 2.24 -10.53 -7.27
N PRO A 86 3.50 -10.71 -6.81
CA PRO A 86 3.87 -11.86 -5.99
C PRO A 86 3.23 -11.77 -4.60
N GLU A 87 3.16 -12.90 -3.90
CA GLU A 87 2.70 -12.95 -2.51
C GLU A 87 3.48 -11.97 -1.61
N TYR A 88 2.80 -11.36 -0.65
CA TYR A 88 3.37 -10.31 0.22
C TYR A 88 4.71 -10.71 0.85
N SER A 89 4.82 -11.95 1.36
CA SER A 89 6.06 -12.48 1.97
C SER A 89 7.23 -12.61 1.00
N ARG A 90 6.97 -12.59 -0.31
CA ARG A 90 7.96 -12.72 -1.38
C ARG A 90 8.42 -11.38 -1.94
N LEU A 91 7.71 -10.28 -1.67
CA LEU A 91 8.05 -8.95 -2.17
C LEU A 91 9.50 -8.53 -1.87
N PRO A 92 10.07 -8.76 -0.66
CA PRO A 92 11.45 -8.37 -0.39
C PRO A 92 12.48 -9.09 -1.28
N GLU A 93 12.23 -10.35 -1.62
CA GLU A 93 13.11 -11.11 -2.52
C GLU A 93 12.89 -10.68 -3.97
N PHE A 94 11.64 -10.48 -4.38
CA PHE A 94 11.30 -9.98 -5.71
C PHE A 94 11.98 -8.63 -5.99
N ILE A 95 11.93 -7.67 -5.06
CA ILE A 95 12.62 -6.38 -5.18
C ILE A 95 14.13 -6.58 -5.41
N LYS A 96 14.79 -7.50 -4.68
CA LYS A 96 16.21 -7.78 -4.88
C LYS A 96 16.48 -8.34 -6.27
N GLN A 97 15.62 -9.22 -6.77
CA GLN A 97 15.76 -9.78 -8.12
C GLN A 97 15.56 -8.70 -9.18
N CYS A 98 14.54 -7.84 -9.06
CA CYS A 98 14.37 -6.68 -9.94
C CYS A 98 15.64 -5.84 -10.03
N ARG A 99 16.23 -5.50 -8.87
CA ARG A 99 17.49 -4.73 -8.82
C ARG A 99 18.67 -5.48 -9.42
N HIS A 100 18.73 -6.80 -9.25
CA HIS A 100 19.78 -7.62 -9.84
C HIS A 100 19.69 -7.66 -11.36
N GLN A 101 18.48 -7.72 -11.91
CA GLN A 101 18.22 -7.86 -13.34
C GLN A 101 18.16 -6.53 -14.10
N ARG A 102 17.95 -5.42 -13.39
CA ARG A 102 17.99 -4.06 -13.94
C ARG A 102 19.28 -3.82 -14.73
N GLY A 103 19.14 -3.51 -16.01
CA GLY A 103 20.25 -3.28 -16.95
C GLY A 103 20.98 -4.54 -17.45
N LYS A 104 20.49 -5.75 -17.13
CA LYS A 104 21.05 -7.03 -17.62
C LYS A 104 20.12 -7.77 -18.56
N GLU A 105 18.82 -7.66 -18.36
CA GLU A 105 17.82 -8.35 -19.18
C GLU A 105 17.26 -7.41 -20.24
N ASP A 106 17.24 -7.87 -21.50
CA ASP A 106 16.61 -7.16 -22.62
C ASP A 106 15.07 -7.35 -22.63
N GLU A 107 14.55 -8.24 -21.76
CA GLU A 107 13.13 -8.61 -21.72
C GLU A 107 12.26 -7.52 -21.08
N PHE A 108 12.78 -6.81 -20.07
CA PHE A 108 12.06 -5.79 -19.33
C PHE A 108 12.73 -4.42 -19.45
N THR A 109 11.95 -3.35 -19.56
CA THR A 109 12.45 -1.99 -19.59
C THR A 109 12.77 -1.46 -18.20
N GLU A 110 13.55 -0.40 -18.20
CA GLU A 110 13.81 0.40 -17.01
C GLU A 110 12.52 0.89 -16.34
N ASP A 111 11.52 1.29 -17.13
CA ASP A 111 10.22 1.73 -16.61
C ASP A 111 9.42 0.56 -16.00
N GLU A 112 9.51 -0.65 -16.56
CA GLU A 112 8.90 -1.85 -15.98
C GLU A 112 9.56 -2.23 -14.64
N PHE A 113 10.89 -2.21 -14.57
CA PHE A 113 11.61 -2.41 -13.30
C PHE A 113 11.25 -1.33 -12.27
N PHE A 114 11.15 -0.08 -12.70
CA PHE A 114 10.67 1.01 -11.86
C PHE A 114 9.28 0.69 -11.28
N TYR A 115 8.33 0.27 -12.13
CA TYR A 115 6.98 -0.08 -11.70
C TYR A 115 6.95 -1.25 -10.70
N PHE A 116 7.71 -2.31 -10.97
CA PHE A 116 7.81 -3.49 -10.09
C PHE A 116 8.35 -3.15 -8.71
N ILE A 117 9.47 -2.41 -8.66
CA ILE A 117 10.13 -2.03 -7.42
C ILE A 117 9.23 -1.10 -6.61
N THR A 118 8.69 -0.04 -7.24
CA THR A 118 7.88 0.96 -6.56
C THR A 118 6.59 0.38 -5.99
N THR A 119 5.86 -0.39 -6.78
CA THR A 119 4.61 -1.02 -6.31
C THR A 119 4.88 -2.02 -5.20
N SER A 120 5.94 -2.83 -5.30
CA SER A 120 6.28 -3.79 -4.25
C SER A 120 6.63 -3.10 -2.92
N ILE A 121 7.38 -2.00 -2.97
CA ILE A 121 7.74 -1.22 -1.78
C ILE A 121 6.51 -0.50 -1.20
N GLU A 122 5.64 0.07 -2.05
CA GLU A 122 4.37 0.66 -1.62
C GLU A 122 3.52 -0.36 -0.86
N THR A 123 3.33 -1.56 -1.43
CA THR A 123 2.56 -2.64 -0.78
C THR A 123 3.18 -3.05 0.56
N LEU A 124 4.51 -3.19 0.65
CA LEU A 124 5.19 -3.46 1.92
C LEU A 124 5.05 -2.34 2.96
N THR A 125 4.64 -1.15 2.53
CA THR A 125 4.52 0.04 3.39
C THR A 125 3.07 0.30 3.82
N GLU A 126 2.08 -0.34 3.18
CA GLU A 126 0.64 -0.13 3.44
C GLU A 126 0.28 -0.21 4.92
N ASP A 127 0.68 -1.28 5.62
CA ASP A 127 0.38 -1.45 7.06
C ASP A 127 0.85 -0.26 7.91
N LYS A 128 2.03 0.31 7.59
CA LYS A 128 2.57 1.47 8.31
C LYS A 128 1.82 2.75 7.98
N LEU A 129 1.34 2.88 6.75
CA LEU A 129 0.54 4.04 6.32
C LEU A 129 -0.86 3.99 6.94
N ASP A 130 -1.44 2.80 7.05
CA ASP A 130 -2.70 2.57 7.73
C ASP A 130 -2.56 2.88 9.22
N GLU A 131 -1.51 2.38 9.87
CA GLU A 131 -1.23 2.72 11.27
C GLU A 131 -1.08 4.23 11.46
N LEU A 132 -0.34 4.93 10.59
CA LEU A 132 -0.22 6.38 10.61
C LEU A 132 -1.61 7.05 10.49
N TYR A 133 -2.41 6.62 9.52
CA TYR A 133 -3.73 7.18 9.28
C TYR A 133 -4.65 7.00 10.50
N PHE A 134 -4.78 5.78 11.01
CA PHE A 134 -5.69 5.46 12.11
C PHE A 134 -5.23 6.07 13.43
N SER A 135 -3.93 6.10 13.71
CA SER A 135 -3.42 6.61 14.99
C SER A 135 -3.44 8.13 15.09
N LYS A 136 -3.32 8.86 13.96
CA LYS A 136 -3.12 10.31 13.97
C LYS A 136 -4.18 11.11 13.23
N TYR A 137 -4.71 10.61 12.12
CA TYR A 137 -5.53 11.40 11.20
C TYR A 137 -7.01 11.00 11.18
N ALA A 138 -7.34 9.74 11.46
CA ALA A 138 -8.71 9.22 11.33
C ALA A 138 -9.71 9.99 12.20
N GLU A 139 -9.41 10.16 13.50
CA GLU A 139 -10.29 10.88 14.43
C GLU A 139 -10.38 12.38 14.11
N PRO A 140 -9.29 13.15 13.96
CA PRO A 140 -9.39 14.58 13.61
C PRO A 140 -10.16 14.84 12.31
N LEU A 141 -9.94 14.03 11.28
CA LEU A 141 -10.67 14.13 10.01
C LEU A 141 -12.16 13.79 10.21
N LYS A 142 -12.48 12.80 11.05
CA LYS A 142 -13.86 12.44 11.39
C LYS A 142 -14.58 13.57 12.12
N GLU A 143 -13.93 14.19 13.10
CA GLU A 143 -14.50 15.32 13.84
C GLU A 143 -14.88 16.49 12.93
N ILE A 144 -14.02 16.83 11.96
CA ILE A 144 -14.32 17.87 10.98
C ILE A 144 -15.50 17.46 10.09
N ARG A 145 -15.54 16.21 9.59
CA ARG A 145 -16.68 15.72 8.79
C ARG A 145 -18.01 15.88 9.55
N LEU A 146 -18.04 15.45 10.81
CA LEU A 146 -19.23 15.55 11.66
C LEU A 146 -19.62 17.00 11.94
N ARG A 147 -18.64 17.88 12.20
CA ARG A 147 -18.86 19.31 12.44
C ARG A 147 -19.50 20.01 11.24
N GLU A 148 -19.07 19.67 10.03
CA GLU A 148 -19.62 20.23 8.79
C GLU A 148 -20.91 19.53 8.32
N GLY A 149 -21.36 18.50 9.04
CA GLY A 149 -22.60 17.78 8.74
C GLY A 149 -22.50 16.79 7.57
N LEU A 150 -21.30 16.30 7.25
CA LEU A 150 -21.15 15.15 6.35
C LEU A 150 -21.64 13.87 7.04
N GLU A 151 -22.25 12.98 6.26
CA GLU A 151 -22.62 11.64 6.76
C GLU A 151 -21.37 10.79 7.04
N GLU A 152 -21.52 9.73 7.85
CA GLU A 152 -20.40 9.02 8.50
C GLU A 152 -19.38 8.39 7.53
N ASP A 153 -19.76 8.17 6.26
CA ASP A 153 -18.91 7.58 5.21
C ASP A 153 -18.75 8.48 3.97
N HIS A 154 -19.12 9.76 4.08
CA HIS A 154 -18.93 10.73 3.01
C HIS A 154 -17.63 11.50 3.20
N PHE A 155 -16.93 11.76 2.09
CA PHE A 155 -15.67 12.48 2.06
C PHE A 155 -15.71 13.55 0.98
N TRP A 156 -15.04 14.68 1.24
CA TRP A 156 -14.77 15.67 0.20
C TRP A 156 -13.84 15.09 -0.86
N LYS A 157 -14.11 15.41 -2.12
CA LYS A 157 -13.19 15.09 -3.23
C LYS A 157 -11.93 15.97 -3.12
N PRO A 158 -10.77 15.53 -3.63
CA PRO A 158 -9.51 16.29 -3.53
C PRO A 158 -9.61 17.75 -3.99
N ASP A 159 -10.38 18.02 -5.05
CA ASP A 159 -10.55 19.36 -5.64
C ASP A 159 -11.86 20.05 -5.25
N ASP A 160 -12.54 19.56 -4.20
CA ASP A 160 -13.80 20.15 -3.75
C ASP A 160 -13.57 21.54 -3.14
N PRO A 161 -14.09 22.62 -3.74
CA PRO A 161 -13.91 23.97 -3.22
C PRO A 161 -14.65 24.20 -1.90
N SER A 162 -15.59 23.33 -1.53
CA SER A 162 -16.31 23.37 -0.25
C SER A 162 -15.59 22.65 0.88
N MET A 163 -14.44 21.99 0.60
CA MET A 163 -13.63 21.34 1.62
C MET A 163 -13.13 22.37 2.64
N PRO A 164 -13.36 22.15 3.95
CA PRO A 164 -12.81 22.99 5.00
C PRO A 164 -11.29 23.08 4.94
N GLU A 165 -10.75 24.25 5.28
CA GLU A 165 -9.32 24.49 5.24
C GLU A 165 -8.54 23.59 6.20
N ASP A 166 -9.06 23.38 7.41
CA ASP A 166 -8.45 22.50 8.41
C ASP A 166 -8.46 21.03 7.98
N TYR A 167 -9.50 20.59 7.26
CA TYR A 167 -9.53 19.27 6.65
C TYR A 167 -8.47 19.12 5.55
N ARG A 168 -8.35 20.14 4.67
CA ARG A 168 -7.33 20.16 3.61
C ARG A 168 -5.92 20.11 4.20
N GLN A 169 -5.66 20.92 5.22
CA GLN A 169 -4.38 20.97 5.90
C GLN A 169 -4.00 19.60 6.48
N LEU A 170 -4.92 18.92 7.18
CA LEU A 170 -4.65 17.58 7.71
C LEU A 170 -4.36 16.55 6.61
N LEU A 171 -5.04 16.63 5.47
CA LEU A 171 -4.74 15.77 4.33
C LEU A 171 -3.36 16.07 3.73
N ASP A 172 -2.96 17.32 3.64
CA ASP A 172 -1.65 17.73 3.13
C ASP A 172 -0.52 17.31 4.08
N GLU A 173 -0.74 17.42 5.39
CA GLU A 173 0.15 16.88 6.41
C GLU A 173 0.28 15.35 6.27
N PHE A 174 -0.84 14.63 6.17
CA PHE A 174 -0.81 13.17 5.97
C PHE A 174 -0.08 12.78 4.69
N ARG A 175 -0.32 13.47 3.57
CA ARG A 175 0.36 13.22 2.29
C ARG A 175 1.87 13.44 2.41
N THR A 176 2.28 14.47 3.15
CA THR A 176 3.70 14.77 3.38
C THR A 176 4.35 13.66 4.20
N GLU A 177 3.75 13.27 5.33
CA GLU A 177 4.30 12.20 6.17
C GLU A 177 4.29 10.84 5.47
N LYS A 178 3.26 10.55 4.68
CA LYS A 178 3.22 9.35 3.80
C LYS A 178 4.43 9.32 2.87
N ARG A 179 4.76 10.43 2.20
CA ARG A 179 5.91 10.52 1.29
C ARG A 179 7.22 10.30 2.02
N GLU A 180 7.39 10.86 3.22
CA GLU A 180 8.59 10.64 4.04
C GLU A 180 8.77 9.18 4.48
N ILE A 181 7.68 8.53 4.90
CA ILE A 181 7.71 7.10 5.27
C ILE A 181 8.08 6.26 4.04
N LEU A 182 7.43 6.52 2.91
CA LEU A 182 7.69 5.79 1.67
C LEU A 182 9.15 6.00 1.21
N ALA A 183 9.67 7.23 1.29
CA ALA A 183 11.06 7.54 0.97
C ALA A 183 12.06 6.77 1.84
N LYS A 184 11.81 6.68 3.16
CA LYS A 184 12.62 5.85 4.07
C LYS A 184 12.54 4.36 3.71
N MET A 185 11.37 3.88 3.28
CA MET A 185 11.22 2.50 2.84
C MET A 185 12.00 2.22 1.56
N PHE A 186 11.97 3.13 0.58
CA PHE A 186 12.83 3.04 -0.62
C PHE A 186 14.32 2.97 -0.25
N GLN A 187 14.79 3.85 0.63
CA GLN A 187 16.17 3.84 1.12
C GLN A 187 16.55 2.50 1.78
N ASN A 188 15.65 1.90 2.58
CA ASN A 188 15.89 0.59 3.22
C ASN A 188 16.08 -0.55 2.21
N PHE A 189 15.49 -0.44 1.02
CA PHE A 189 15.68 -1.40 -0.07
C PHE A 189 16.83 -1.04 -1.03
N GLY A 190 17.58 0.03 -0.73
CA GLY A 190 18.72 0.49 -1.52
C GLY A 190 18.34 1.33 -2.74
N GLU A 191 17.15 1.93 -2.74
CA GLU A 191 16.60 2.79 -3.80
C GLU A 191 16.56 4.26 -3.35
N SER A 192 17.71 4.80 -2.93
CA SER A 192 17.78 6.15 -2.36
C SER A 192 17.29 7.25 -3.31
N GLU A 193 17.65 7.18 -4.59
CA GLU A 193 17.19 8.16 -5.60
C GLU A 193 15.66 8.13 -5.78
N LEU A 194 15.03 6.95 -5.70
CA LEU A 194 13.57 6.85 -5.72
C LEU A 194 12.96 7.51 -4.48
N GLY A 195 13.59 7.32 -3.32
CA GLY A 195 13.17 7.97 -2.09
C GLY A 195 13.21 9.50 -2.18
N GLU A 196 14.28 10.07 -2.75
CA GLU A 196 14.38 11.51 -3.02
C GLU A 196 13.29 11.97 -3.99
N MET A 197 13.08 11.22 -5.08
CA MET A 197 12.07 11.56 -6.08
C MET A 197 10.64 11.56 -5.52
N VAL A 198 10.31 10.66 -4.58
CA VAL A 198 9.01 10.63 -3.91
C VAL A 198 8.73 11.91 -3.12
N VAL A 199 9.76 12.51 -2.51
CA VAL A 199 9.64 13.72 -1.68
C VAL A 199 9.70 14.98 -2.54
N ASP A 200 10.72 15.11 -3.37
CA ASP A 200 11.05 16.36 -4.06
C ASP A 200 10.36 16.50 -5.42
N ARG A 201 10.06 15.37 -6.07
CA ARG A 201 9.59 15.31 -7.46
C ARG A 201 8.44 14.31 -7.63
N HIS A 202 7.48 14.37 -6.70
CA HIS A 202 6.41 13.37 -6.59
C HIS A 202 5.58 13.18 -7.88
N SER A 203 5.36 14.22 -8.67
CA SER A 203 4.64 14.10 -9.95
C SER A 203 5.42 13.27 -10.98
N GLU A 204 6.75 13.44 -11.04
CA GLU A 204 7.65 12.65 -11.90
C GLU A 204 7.64 11.18 -11.49
N TYR A 205 7.67 10.92 -10.17
CA TYR A 205 7.50 9.57 -9.62
C TYR A 205 6.21 8.90 -10.09
N LEU A 206 5.08 9.60 -10.00
CA LEU A 206 3.78 9.06 -10.42
C LEU A 206 3.71 8.82 -11.94
N GLU A 207 4.21 9.77 -12.73
CA GLU A 207 4.23 9.65 -14.20
C GLU A 207 5.08 8.45 -14.65
N GLN A 208 6.29 8.30 -14.11
CA GLN A 208 7.14 7.17 -14.45
C GLN A 208 6.55 5.83 -14.00
N ARG A 209 5.90 5.80 -12.84
CA ARG A 209 5.19 4.60 -12.36
C ARG A 209 4.07 4.19 -13.30
N GLU A 210 3.22 5.13 -13.72
CA GLU A 210 2.12 4.84 -14.65
C GLU A 210 2.64 4.44 -16.04
N LYS A 211 3.74 5.05 -16.49
CA LYS A 211 4.41 4.64 -17.72
C LYS A 211 4.90 3.19 -17.65
N GLY A 212 5.61 2.83 -16.58
CA GLY A 212 6.09 1.47 -16.37
C GLY A 212 4.98 0.42 -16.28
N LYS A 213 3.89 0.78 -15.61
CA LYS A 213 2.65 -0.03 -15.56
C LYS A 213 2.05 -0.23 -16.95
N ALA A 214 1.94 0.84 -17.74
CA ALA A 214 1.39 0.77 -19.09
C ALA A 214 2.25 -0.09 -20.01
N ASP A 215 3.58 0.08 -19.96
CA ASP A 215 4.55 -0.73 -20.70
C ASP A 215 4.36 -2.22 -20.36
N PHE A 216 4.33 -2.55 -19.07
CA PHE A 216 4.14 -3.91 -18.57
C PHE A 216 2.88 -4.58 -19.13
N TYR A 217 1.71 -3.97 -18.92
CA TYR A 217 0.45 -4.57 -19.36
C TYR A 217 0.24 -4.54 -20.88
N SER A 218 0.96 -3.68 -21.62
CA SER A 218 0.90 -3.64 -23.08
C SER A 218 1.72 -4.76 -23.74
N ARG A 219 2.84 -5.15 -23.12
CA ARG A 219 3.80 -6.14 -23.65
C ARG A 219 3.52 -7.54 -23.14
N HIS A 220 3.18 -7.64 -21.86
CA HIS A 220 2.89 -8.89 -21.18
C HIS A 220 1.37 -9.00 -21.12
N LYS A 221 0.79 -9.70 -22.12
CA LYS A 221 -0.64 -9.97 -22.15
C LYS A 221 -1.02 -10.81 -20.93
N PHE A 222 -1.49 -10.17 -19.88
CA PHE A 222 -2.26 -10.85 -18.85
C PHE A 222 -3.64 -11.14 -19.45
N GLU A 223 -3.90 -12.40 -19.77
CA GLU A 223 -5.28 -12.84 -19.98
C GLU A 223 -6.02 -12.56 -18.67
N ALA A 224 -6.99 -11.65 -18.70
CA ALA A 224 -7.86 -11.40 -17.57
C ALA A 224 -8.56 -12.72 -17.22
N VAL A 225 -8.26 -13.26 -16.04
CA VAL A 225 -8.98 -14.40 -15.44
C VAL A 225 -10.30 -13.89 -14.89
#